data_AF-A0A963U8T9-F1
#
_entry.id   AF-A0A963U8T9-F1
#
_cell.length_a   1.000
_cell.length_b   1.000
_cell.length_c   1.000
_cell.angle_alpha   90.00
_cell.angle_beta   90.00
_cell.angle_gamma   90.00
#
_symmetry.space_group_name_H-M   'P 1'
#
loop_
_entity.id
_entity.type
_entity.pdbx_description
1 polymer ?
#
loop_
_entity_poly.entity_id
_entity_poly.type
_entity_poly.pdbx_seq_one_letter_code
_entity_poly.pdbx_strand_id
1 'polypeptide(L)' 'PGQCLAALALCTGLPGDKKAKHLEPGAGHYGIFAGKSWRKNIRPLVLEFFDQNAGRKSGKSKIRAV' A
#
# COMPACT_ATOMS: atom_id res chain seq x y z
N PRO A 1 0.58 -19.66 -3.39
CA PRO A 1 0.15 -18.49 -2.58
C PRO A 1 1.28 -17.45 -2.41
N GLY A 2 1.13 -16.28 -3.05
CA GLY A 2 1.79 -15.00 -2.76
C GLY A 2 3.32 -14.89 -2.87
N GLN A 3 3.88 -14.70 -4.07
CA GLN A 3 5.31 -14.31 -4.25
C GLN A 3 5.69 -13.09 -3.39
N CYS A 4 4.81 -12.10 -3.27
CA CYS A 4 5.03 -10.90 -2.47
C CYS A 4 5.08 -11.17 -0.96
N LEU A 5 4.38 -12.20 -0.47
CA LEU A 5 4.39 -12.56 0.96
C LEU A 5 5.74 -13.17 1.35
N ALA A 6 6.31 -14.01 0.49
CA ALA A 6 7.65 -14.55 0.70
C ALA A 6 8.71 -13.44 0.70
N ALA A 7 8.59 -12.46 -0.21
CA ALA A 7 9.50 -11.31 -0.26
C ALA A 7 9.48 -10.49 1.04
N LEU A 8 8.34 -10.34 1.70
CA LEU A 8 8.23 -9.60 2.96
C LEU A 8 9.05 -10.24 4.10
N ALA A 9 9.20 -11.56 4.09
CA ALA A 9 10.03 -12.29 5.06
C ALA A 9 11.52 -11.99 4.87
N LEU A 10 11.95 -11.66 3.64
CA LEU A 10 13.34 -11.31 3.31
C LEU A 10 13.73 -9.91 3.81
N CYS A 11 12.76 -9.04 4.11
CA CYS A 11 13.00 -7.69 4.64
C CYS A 11 13.39 -7.71 6.13
N THR A 12 14.46 -8.40 6.51
CA THR A 12 14.86 -8.61 7.92
C THR A 12 15.29 -7.33 8.64
N GLY A 13 15.81 -6.33 7.93
CA GLY A 13 16.19 -5.03 8.50
C GLY A 13 15.04 -4.08 8.81
N LEU A 14 13.79 -4.46 8.52
CA LEU A 14 12.62 -3.62 8.77
C LEU A 14 11.87 -4.11 10.03
N PRO A 15 11.55 -3.21 10.99
CA PRO A 15 10.67 -3.50 12.11
C PRO A 15 9.32 -4.10 11.65
N GLY A 16 8.76 -5.02 12.46
CA GLY A 16 7.55 -5.77 12.08
C GLY A 16 6.31 -4.90 11.92
N ASP A 17 6.21 -3.81 12.69
CA ASP A 17 5.16 -2.80 12.61
C ASP A 17 5.17 -1.99 11.31
N LYS A 18 6.32 -1.96 10.61
CA LYS A 18 6.45 -1.34 9.28
C LYS A 18 6.20 -2.30 8.13
N LYS A 19 5.88 -3.56 8.41
CA LYS A 19 5.57 -4.58 7.40
C LYS A 19 4.06 -4.74 7.23
N ALA A 20 3.53 -4.26 6.12
CA ALA A 20 2.13 -4.48 5.73
C ALA A 20 2.01 -5.54 4.63
N LYS A 21 0.91 -6.30 4.64
CA LYS A 21 0.55 -7.24 3.57
C LYS A 21 -0.96 -7.19 3.30
N HIS A 22 -1.35 -7.32 2.05
CA HIS A 22 -2.73 -7.48 1.62
C HIS A 22 -2.83 -8.63 0.63
N LEU A 23 -3.76 -9.56 0.85
CA LEU A 23 -4.06 -10.64 -0.08
C LEU A 23 -5.46 -10.41 -0.62
N GLU A 24 -5.55 -10.08 -1.91
CA GLU A 24 -6.83 -9.82 -2.58
C GLU A 24 -7.43 -11.14 -3.13
N PRO A 25 -8.55 -11.62 -2.60
CA PRO A 25 -9.18 -12.84 -3.09
C PRO A 25 -9.64 -12.68 -4.54
N GLY A 26 -9.37 -13.66 -5.39
CA GLY A 26 -9.82 -13.66 -6.80
C GLY A 26 -9.07 -12.69 -7.72
N ALA A 27 -8.08 -11.94 -7.24
CA ALA A 27 -7.19 -11.19 -8.10
C ALA A 27 -6.07 -12.09 -8.65
N GLY A 28 -5.99 -12.21 -9.98
CA GLY A 28 -4.87 -12.87 -10.66
C GLY A 28 -3.60 -12.02 -10.67
N HIS A 29 -2.53 -12.53 -11.28
CA HIS A 29 -1.21 -11.87 -11.31
C HIS A 29 -1.25 -10.43 -11.86
N TYR A 30 -2.00 -10.19 -12.93
CA TYR A 30 -2.18 -8.84 -13.47
C TYR A 30 -3.25 -8.04 -12.71
N GLY A 31 -4.24 -8.71 -12.12
CA GLY A 31 -5.36 -8.09 -11.39
C GLY A 31 -4.93 -7.31 -10.14
N ILE A 32 -3.76 -7.67 -9.59
CA ILE A 32 -3.16 -6.99 -8.43
C ILE A 32 -2.37 -5.72 -8.80
N PHE A 33 -2.10 -5.47 -10.07
CA PHE A 33 -1.39 -4.27 -10.54
C PHE A 33 -2.23 -3.43 -11.50
N ALA A 34 -3.22 -4.04 -12.14
CA ALA A 34 -4.10 -3.41 -13.12
C ALA A 34 -5.52 -3.99 -13.04
N GLY A 35 -6.51 -3.23 -13.49
CA GLY A 35 -7.91 -3.70 -13.57
C GLY A 35 -8.79 -3.33 -12.37
N LYS A 36 -9.92 -4.04 -12.24
CA LYS A 36 -11.00 -3.69 -11.29
C LYS A 36 -10.58 -3.84 -9.83
N SER A 37 -9.98 -4.96 -9.47
CA SER A 37 -9.51 -5.22 -8.09
C SER A 37 -8.43 -4.22 -7.68
N TRP A 38 -7.48 -3.90 -8.57
CA TRP A 38 -6.51 -2.83 -8.32
C TRP A 38 -7.18 -1.49 -8.02
N ARG A 39 -8.05 -0.99 -8.92
CA ARG A 39 -8.64 0.35 -8.77
C ARG A 39 -9.56 0.47 -7.57
N LYS A 40 -10.32 -0.58 -7.24
CA LYS A 40 -11.35 -0.54 -6.20
C LYS A 40 -10.83 -0.92 -4.81
N ASN A 41 -9.91 -1.89 -4.73
CA ASN A 41 -9.58 -2.54 -3.47
C ASN A 41 -8.11 -2.33 -3.08
N ILE A 42 -7.17 -2.49 -4.02
CA ILE A 42 -5.73 -2.52 -3.69
C ILE A 42 -5.08 -1.14 -3.71
N ARG A 43 -5.33 -0.35 -4.76
CA ARG A 43 -4.73 0.99 -4.93
C ARG A 43 -5.00 1.91 -3.72
N PRO A 44 -6.22 1.99 -3.15
CA PRO A 44 -6.44 2.81 -1.96
C PRO A 44 -5.55 2.40 -0.78
N LEU A 45 -5.38 1.10 -0.54
CA LEU A 45 -4.53 0.57 0.53
C LEU A 45 -3.05 0.94 0.33
N VAL A 46 -2.57 0.88 -0.91
CA VAL A 46 -1.19 1.27 -1.24
C VAL A 46 -0.96 2.77 -1.01
N LEU A 47 -1.92 3.61 -1.40
CA LEU A 47 -1.82 5.06 -1.18
C LEU A 47 -1.86 5.40 0.31
N GLU A 48 -2.75 4.76 1.06
CA GLU A 48 -2.80 4.92 2.52
C GLU A 48 -1.48 4.49 3.18
N PHE A 49 -0.91 3.36 2.76
CA PHE A 49 0.40 2.93 3.24
C PHE A 49 1.49 3.97 2.94
N PHE A 50 1.49 4.59 1.75
CA PHE A 50 2.42 5.68 1.46
C PHE A 50 2.19 6.89 2.36
N ASP A 51 0.95 7.34 2.54
CA ASP A 51 0.64 8.49 3.39
C ASP A 51 1.05 8.26 4.85
N GLN A 52 0.88 7.04 5.37
CA GLN A 52 1.33 6.65 6.72
C GLN A 52 2.86 6.66 6.87
N ASN A 53 3.60 6.45 5.78
CA ASN A 53 5.06 6.28 5.80
C ASN A 53 5.84 7.44 5.15
N ALA A 54 5.18 8.42 4.52
CA ALA A 54 5.79 9.54 3.79
C ALA A 54 6.59 10.53 4.65
N GLY A 55 6.79 10.23 5.94
CA GLY A 55 7.36 11.17 6.91
C GLY A 55 6.37 12.28 7.25
N ARG A 56 6.45 12.81 8.47
CA ARG A 56 5.54 13.86 8.97
C ARG A 56 5.49 15.04 7.97
N LYS A 57 4.36 15.23 7.28
CA LYS A 57 4.10 16.47 6.55
C LYS A 57 4.09 17.62 7.55
N SER A 58 5.15 18.43 7.55
CA SER A 58 5.11 19.75 8.17
C SER A 58 4.03 20.57 7.45
N GLY A 59 2.99 20.99 8.19
CA GLY A 59 2.05 22.03 7.79
C GLY A 59 0.92 21.61 6.84
N LYS A 60 -0.30 21.58 7.37
CA LYS A 60 -1.52 21.65 6.56
C LYS A 60 -1.51 22.97 5.78
N SER A 61 -1.40 22.94 4.46
CA SER A 61 -1.70 24.12 3.64
C SER A 61 -3.22 24.33 3.68
N LYS A 62 -3.66 25.40 4.37
CA LYS A 62 -5.04 25.87 4.31
C LYS A 62 -5.29 26.33 2.86
N ILE A 63 -6.04 25.56 2.09
CA ILE A 63 -6.59 26.07 0.83
C ILE A 63 -7.62 27.13 1.22
N ARG A 64 -7.31 28.41 0.94
CA ARG A 64 -8.31 29.49 0.97
C ARG A 64 -9.11 29.40 -0.32
N ALA A 65 -10.42 29.23 -0.19
CA ALA A 65 -11.35 29.43 -1.29
C ALA A 65 -11.38 30.94 -1.63
N VAL A 66 -11.28 31.26 -2.91
CA VAL A 66 -11.64 32.56 -3.49
C VAL A 66 -13.09 32.49 -3.95
#